data_AF-A0A7W8VUZ9-F1
#
_entry.id   AF-A0A7W8VUZ9-F1
#
_cell.length_a   1.000
_cell.length_b   1.000
_cell.length_c   1.000
_cell.angle_alpha   90.00
_cell.angle_beta   90.00
_cell.angle_gamma   90.00
#
_symmetry.space_group_name_H-M   'P 1'
#
loop_
_entity.id
_entity.type
_entity.pdbx_description
1 polymer ?
#
loop_
_entity_poly.entity_id
_entity_poly.type
_entity_poly.pdbx_seq_one_letter_code
_entity_poly.pdbx_strand_id
1 'polypeptide(L)'
;MTLLAQAAAVPRVLREPGPTPFLVGFGRDGINLELGFWIEDAASGTRGVLSTVNWNIWRLFSEHGITIALPQREVRIVGQTSGPMPHPVAMTDPVSDTTSDPALRPANRAANDGR
;
A
#
# COMPACT_ATOMS: atom_id res chain seq x y z
N MET A 1 32.69 6.26 -2.64
CA MET A 1 32.22 7.54 -3.22
C MET A 1 31.65 7.40 -4.63
N THR A 2 31.47 6.20 -5.20
CA THR A 2 31.13 6.08 -6.64
C THR A 2 30.26 4.86 -6.98
N LEU A 3 29.26 4.50 -6.16
CA LEU A 3 28.38 3.36 -6.47
C LEU A 3 27.77 3.46 -7.88
N LEU A 4 27.35 4.67 -8.27
CA LEU A 4 26.90 4.96 -9.62
C LEU A 4 28.01 4.78 -10.67
N ALA A 5 29.21 5.33 -10.44
CA ALA A 5 30.30 5.21 -11.42
C ALA A 5 30.82 3.77 -11.55
N GLN A 6 30.73 2.95 -10.50
CA GLN A 6 31.03 1.52 -10.55
C GLN A 6 30.07 0.77 -11.48
N ALA A 7 28.81 1.19 -11.55
CA ALA A 7 27.84 0.59 -12.47
C ALA A 7 28.22 0.76 -13.94
N ALA A 8 28.99 1.82 -14.26
CA ALA A 8 29.50 2.12 -15.60
C ALA A 8 30.83 1.42 -15.93
N ALA A 9 31.34 0.54 -15.06
CA ALA A 9 32.51 -0.30 -15.34
C ALA A 9 32.17 -1.47 -16.30
N VAL A 10 31.72 -1.14 -17.51
CA VAL A 10 31.31 -2.09 -18.55
C VAL A 10 32.17 -1.96 -19.79
N PRO A 11 32.32 -3.01 -20.61
CA PRO A 11 33.00 -2.90 -21.90
C PRO A 11 32.38 -1.80 -22.75
N ARG A 12 33.22 -1.04 -23.46
CA ARG A 12 32.89 0.11 -24.34
C ARG A 12 32.63 1.45 -23.64
N VAL A 13 32.52 1.51 -22.32
CA VAL A 13 32.51 2.79 -21.60
C VAL A 13 33.94 3.29 -21.43
N LEU A 14 34.20 4.55 -21.81
CA LEU A 14 35.54 5.12 -21.69
C LEU A 14 35.91 5.31 -20.22
N ARG A 15 37.19 5.08 -19.92
CA ARG A 15 37.79 5.36 -18.61
C ARG A 15 38.23 6.81 -18.51
N GLU A 16 38.57 7.44 -19.63
CA GLU A 16 38.97 8.84 -19.73
C GLU A 16 38.35 9.45 -20.99
N PRO A 17 37.46 10.45 -20.87
CA PRO A 17 36.82 10.94 -19.64
C PRO A 17 35.95 9.87 -18.95
N GLY A 18 36.16 9.67 -17.66
CA GLY A 18 35.50 8.62 -16.88
C GLY A 18 34.05 8.90 -16.49
N PRO A 19 33.29 7.87 -16.07
CA PRO A 19 31.90 8.04 -15.63
C PRO A 19 31.79 8.96 -14.42
N THR A 20 30.90 9.95 -14.51
CA THR A 20 30.71 10.97 -13.49
C THR A 20 29.27 10.93 -12.95
N PRO A 21 29.07 10.67 -11.65
CA PRO A 21 27.77 10.77 -11.02
C PRO A 21 27.44 12.22 -10.68
N PHE A 22 26.17 12.60 -10.85
CA PHE A 22 25.65 13.92 -10.54
C PHE A 22 24.42 13.80 -9.61
N LEU A 23 24.40 14.60 -8.56
CA LEU A 23 23.19 14.87 -7.79
C LEU A 23 22.47 16.05 -8.46
N VAL A 24 21.40 15.74 -9.20
CA VAL A 24 20.66 16.73 -9.98
C VAL A 24 19.73 17.56 -9.10
N GLY A 25 19.18 16.95 -8.05
CA GLY A 25 18.35 17.65 -7.08
C GLY A 25 17.48 16.71 -6.25
N PHE A 26 16.53 17.32 -5.54
CA PHE A 26 15.55 16.62 -4.71
C PHE A 26 14.16 16.75 -5.36
N GLY A 27 13.58 15.63 -5.73
CA GLY A 27 12.22 15.53 -6.26
C GLY A 27 11.18 15.36 -5.16
N ARG A 28 9.89 15.33 -5.54
CA ARG A 28 8.75 15.16 -4.62
C ARG A 28 8.85 13.88 -3.79
N ASP A 29 9.29 12.80 -4.41
CA ASP A 29 9.29 11.47 -3.80
C ASP A 29 10.71 10.92 -3.58
N GLY A 30 11.78 11.71 -3.83
CA GLY A 30 13.14 11.17 -3.71
C GLY A 30 14.26 12.06 -4.23
N ILE A 31 15.42 11.46 -4.49
CA ILE A 31 16.63 12.13 -4.98
C ILE A 31 16.80 11.83 -6.47
N ASN A 32 17.08 12.86 -7.26
CA ASN A 32 17.39 12.72 -8.69
C ASN A 32 18.91 12.57 -8.88
N LEU A 33 19.32 11.43 -9.39
CA LEU A 33 20.72 11.12 -9.71
C LEU A 33 20.88 10.91 -11.21
N GLU A 34 21.98 11.42 -11.77
CA GLU A 34 22.38 11.19 -13.15
C GLU A 34 23.78 10.60 -13.21
N LEU A 35 24.04 9.78 -14.24
CA LEU A 35 25.36 9.20 -14.50
C LEU A 35 25.76 9.55 -15.93
N GLY A 36 26.70 10.48 -16.07
CA GLY A 36 27.30 10.83 -17.37
C GLY A 36 28.47 9.91 -17.69
N PHE A 37 28.52 9.35 -18.90
CA PHE A 37 29.63 8.53 -19.36
C PHE A 37 29.74 8.55 -20.88
N TRP A 38 30.91 8.18 -21.40
CA TRP A 38 31.21 8.19 -22.83
C TRP A 38 31.33 6.76 -23.37
N ILE A 39 30.94 6.54 -24.63
CA ILE A 39 30.98 5.24 -25.30
C ILE A 39 31.95 5.33 -26.50
N GLU A 40 32.89 4.38 -26.59
CA GLU A 40 34.00 4.41 -27.57
C GLU A 40 33.52 4.28 -29.02
N ASP A 41 32.56 3.38 -29.26
CA ASP A 41 31.96 3.17 -30.58
C ASP A 41 30.44 3.30 -30.46
N ALA A 42 29.92 4.51 -30.63
CA ALA A 42 28.46 4.73 -30.60
C ALA A 42 27.76 4.19 -31.86
N ALA A 43 28.48 3.95 -32.96
CA ALA A 43 27.90 3.53 -34.24
C ALA A 43 27.38 2.10 -34.20
N SER A 44 28.04 1.21 -33.45
CA SER A 44 27.58 -0.16 -33.16
C SER A 44 26.38 -0.23 -32.21
N GLY A 45 25.79 0.92 -31.85
CA GLY A 45 24.60 1.02 -31.01
C GLY A 45 24.93 1.15 -29.52
N THR A 46 24.17 2.01 -28.85
CA THR A 46 24.37 2.44 -27.45
C THR A 46 23.41 1.78 -26.47
N ARG A 47 22.26 1.27 -26.95
CA ARG A 47 21.18 0.71 -26.11
C ARG A 47 21.62 -0.49 -25.28
N GLY A 48 22.50 -1.34 -25.83
CA GLY A 48 23.04 -2.50 -25.12
C GLY A 48 23.88 -2.08 -23.91
N VAL A 49 24.82 -1.16 -24.11
CA VAL A 49 25.67 -0.60 -23.05
C VAL A 49 24.81 0.07 -21.97
N LEU A 50 23.87 0.92 -22.38
CA LEU A 50 22.96 1.61 -21.46
C LEU A 50 22.14 0.61 -20.62
N SER A 51 21.60 -0.44 -21.26
CA SER A 51 20.86 -1.49 -20.56
C SER A 51 21.73 -2.20 -19.52
N THR A 52 22.96 -2.59 -19.87
CA THR A 52 23.90 -3.21 -18.93
C THR A 52 24.21 -2.31 -17.75
N VAL A 53 24.46 -1.02 -17.99
CA VAL A 53 24.71 -0.04 -16.92
C VAL A 53 23.49 0.09 -16.00
N ASN A 54 22.27 0.19 -16.55
CA ASN A 54 21.05 0.28 -15.75
C ASN A 54 20.82 -0.98 -14.89
N TRP A 55 21.10 -2.17 -15.42
CA TRP A 55 21.03 -3.42 -14.65
C TRP A 55 22.07 -3.44 -13.52
N ASN A 56 23.28 -2.94 -13.76
CA ASN A 56 24.30 -2.82 -12.73
C ASN A 56 23.86 -1.83 -11.63
N ILE A 57 23.26 -0.69 -12.00
CA ILE A 57 22.70 0.27 -11.02
C ILE A 57 21.63 -0.43 -10.18
N TRP A 58 20.68 -1.11 -10.81
CA TRP A 58 19.61 -1.83 -10.10
C TRP A 58 20.16 -2.87 -9.11
N ARG A 59 21.12 -3.68 -9.55
CA ARG A 59 21.77 -4.70 -8.73
C ARG A 59 22.50 -4.07 -7.55
N LEU A 60 23.34 -3.08 -7.80
CA LEU A 60 24.11 -2.39 -6.76
C LEU A 60 23.19 -1.69 -5.75
N PHE A 61 22.13 -1.04 -6.22
CA PHE A 61 21.15 -0.41 -5.32
C PHE A 61 20.47 -1.45 -4.43
N SER A 62 20.07 -2.58 -5.01
CA SER A 62 19.46 -3.68 -4.28
C SER A 62 20.42 -4.28 -3.23
N GLU A 63 21.68 -4.52 -3.59
CA GLU A 63 22.73 -5.05 -2.69
C GLU A 63 23.03 -4.09 -1.52
N HIS A 64 22.93 -2.79 -1.75
CA HIS A 64 23.16 -1.76 -0.73
C HIS A 64 21.88 -1.31 0.01
N GLY A 65 20.74 -1.97 -0.21
CA GLY A 65 19.47 -1.65 0.46
C GLY A 65 18.87 -0.30 0.04
N ILE A 66 19.28 0.24 -1.12
CA ILE A 66 18.72 1.46 -1.69
C ILE A 66 17.43 1.10 -2.43
N THR A 67 16.30 1.50 -1.87
CA THR A 67 14.98 1.29 -2.47
C THR A 67 14.58 2.49 -3.33
N ILE A 68 13.92 2.21 -4.45
CA ILE A 68 13.30 3.25 -5.28
C ILE A 68 11.98 3.63 -4.64
N ALA A 69 11.82 4.93 -4.36
CA ALA A 69 10.59 5.45 -3.79
C ALA A 69 9.43 5.24 -4.76
N LEU A 70 8.37 4.57 -4.28
CA LEU A 70 7.10 4.54 -4.96
C LEU A 70 6.40 5.88 -4.80
N PRO A 71 5.69 6.40 -5.83
CA PRO A 71 4.92 7.64 -5.70
C PRO A 71 3.99 7.56 -4.49
N GLN A 72 4.16 8.47 -3.53
CA GLN A 72 3.33 8.50 -2.34
C GLN A 72 2.09 9.39 -2.59
N ARG A 73 0.92 8.91 -2.19
CA ARG A 73 -0.33 9.69 -2.25
C ARG A 73 -0.93 9.76 -0.85
N GLU A 74 -0.96 10.95 -0.28
CA GLU A 74 -1.67 11.21 0.96
C GLU A 74 -3.14 11.51 0.65
N VAL A 75 -4.06 10.70 1.20
CA VAL A 75 -5.50 10.97 1.13
C VAL A 75 -5.94 11.50 2.48
N ARG A 76 -6.18 12.80 2.56
CA ARG A 76 -6.79 13.41 3.74
C ARG A 76 -8.30 13.41 3.59
N ILE A 77 -8.99 12.64 4.43
CA ILE A 77 -10.46 12.70 4.54
C ILE A 77 -10.79 13.96 5.34
N VAL A 78 -11.39 14.95 4.69
CA VAL A 78 -11.84 16.20 5.30
C VAL A 78 -13.37 16.19 5.31
N GLY A 79 -13.93 15.90 6.49
CA GLY A 79 -15.37 15.86 6.72
C GLY A 79 -15.63 15.32 8.13
N GLN A 80 -16.57 15.92 8.86
CA GLN A 80 -17.03 15.31 10.11
C GLN A 80 -17.79 14.05 9.74
N THR A 81 -17.41 12.90 10.32
CA THR A 81 -18.25 11.71 10.31
C THR A 81 -19.44 11.95 11.24
N SER A 82 -20.31 12.89 10.87
CA SER A 82 -21.66 13.04 11.42
C SER A 82 -22.62 12.23 10.54
N GLY A 83 -22.34 10.93 10.43
CA GLY A 83 -23.32 9.91 10.05
C GLY A 83 -23.64 9.11 11.31
N PRO A 84 -24.90 8.71 11.54
CA PRO A 84 -25.29 8.07 12.78
C PRO A 84 -24.44 6.81 12.99
N MET A 85 -23.70 6.77 14.11
CA MET A 85 -23.11 5.54 14.61
C MET A 85 -24.23 4.51 14.74
N PRO A 86 -24.07 3.26 14.27
CA PRO A 86 -25.01 2.21 14.62
C PRO A 86 -24.94 2.02 16.14
N HIS A 87 -25.94 2.52 16.85
CA HIS A 87 -26.13 2.21 18.27
C HIS A 87 -26.28 0.69 18.40
N PRO A 88 -25.63 0.04 19.37
CA PRO A 88 -25.89 -1.36 19.65
C PRO A 88 -27.39 -1.51 19.93
N VAL A 89 -28.10 -2.25 19.09
CA VAL A 89 -29.45 -2.70 19.39
C VAL A 89 -29.36 -3.60 20.62
N ALA A 90 -29.64 -3.04 21.79
CA ALA A 90 -29.88 -3.83 22.98
C ALA A 90 -31.17 -4.61 22.76
N MET A 91 -31.03 -5.86 22.34
CA MET A 91 -32.16 -6.80 22.28
C MET A 91 -32.50 -7.24 23.70
N THR A 92 -33.19 -6.39 24.44
CA THR A 92 -33.81 -6.76 25.71
C THR A 92 -35.06 -5.93 25.90
N ASP A 93 -36.19 -6.49 25.49
CA ASP A 93 -37.43 -6.36 26.26
C ASP A 93 -38.16 -7.72 26.20
N PRO A 94 -38.53 -8.31 27.35
CA PRO A 94 -39.37 -9.48 27.36
C PRO A 94 -40.80 -9.07 27.03
N VAL A 95 -41.42 -9.76 26.09
CA VAL A 95 -42.85 -9.65 25.78
C VAL A 95 -43.65 -9.83 27.07
N SER A 96 -44.22 -8.73 27.58
CA SER A 96 -45.27 -8.76 28.60
C SER A 96 -46.57 -8.41 27.89
N ASP A 97 -47.26 -9.44 27.40
CA ASP A 97 -48.61 -9.30 26.89
C ASP A 97 -49.59 -9.43 28.07
N THR A 98 -50.18 -8.31 28.46
CA THR A 98 -51.34 -8.27 29.37
C THR A 98 -52.35 -7.34 28.74
N THR A 99 -53.31 -7.90 28.02
CA THR A 99 -54.60 -7.27 27.81
C THR A 99 -55.68 -8.25 28.21
N SER A 100 -56.31 -7.91 29.33
CA SER A 100 -57.52 -8.51 29.85
C SER A 100 -58.69 -8.22 28.91
N ASP A 101 -59.54 -9.22 28.65
CA ASP A 101 -60.94 -8.97 28.30
C ASP A 101 -61.84 -9.93 29.12
N PRO A 102 -62.92 -9.44 29.78
CA PRO A 102 -63.63 -10.16 30.83
C PRO A 102 -64.99 -10.67 30.31
N ALA A 103 -65.11 -11.96 30.03
CA ALA A 103 -66.43 -12.60 29.95
C ALA A 103 -66.33 -14.10 30.24
N LEU A 104 -67.22 -14.57 31.12
CA LEU A 104 -67.46 -15.95 31.57
C LEU A 104 -66.55 -16.51 32.68
N ARG A 105 -66.90 -16.17 33.92
CA ARG A 105 -66.81 -17.10 35.08
C ARG A 105 -68.08 -17.97 35.13
N PRO A 106 -68.16 -19.01 35.99
CA PRO A 106 -67.30 -20.19 36.13
C PRO A 106 -68.16 -21.48 36.12
N ALA A 107 -67.56 -22.67 36.00
CA ALA A 107 -68.22 -23.90 36.43
C ALA A 107 -67.23 -24.82 37.15
N ASN A 108 -67.67 -25.25 38.31
CA ASN A 108 -66.95 -25.86 39.41
C ASN A 108 -66.82 -27.38 39.20
N ARG A 109 -65.69 -27.94 39.67
CA ARG A 109 -65.58 -29.15 40.51
C ARG A 109 -66.05 -30.52 40.00
N ALA A 110 -65.05 -31.42 39.99
CA ALA A 110 -65.08 -32.85 40.33
C ALA A 110 -65.73 -33.84 39.35
N ALA A 111 -64.94 -34.83 38.91
CA ALA A 111 -65.19 -36.24 39.24
C ALA A 111 -63.99 -37.09 38.79
N ASN A 112 -63.30 -37.66 39.78
CA ASN A 112 -62.64 -38.95 39.67
C ASN A 112 -63.74 -40.02 39.81
N ASP A 113 -63.90 -40.89 38.81
CA ASP A 113 -64.46 -42.24 38.90
C ASP A 113 -64.18 -42.90 37.53
N GLY A 114 -63.36 -43.94 37.38
CA GLY A 114 -63.55 -45.24 38.00
C GLY A 114 -64.13 -46.19 36.94
N ARG A 115 -63.26 -46.78 36.10
CA ARG A 115 -63.39 -48.13 35.49
C ARG A 115 -62.22 -48.45 34.57
#